data_AF-A6IF10-F1
#
_entry.id   AF-A6IF10-F1
#
_cell.length_a   1.000
_cell.length_b   1.000
_cell.length_c   1.000
_cell.angle_alpha   90.00
_cell.angle_beta   90.00
_cell.angle_gamma   90.00
#
_symmetry.space_group_name_H-M   'P 1'
#
loop_
_entity.id
_entity.type
_entity.pdbx_description
1 polymer ?
#
loop_
_entity_poly.entity_id
_entity_poly.type
_entity_poly.pdbx_seq_one_letter_code
_entity_poly.pdbx_strand_id
1 'polypeptide(L)'
;MGSRFLLVVLSFLSAKHMEAAVTQSPRNKVTVKGGKVTLSCKQNNNHNNMYWYRQDMGHGLRLIHYSYGANSTEKGDVPNGYKVSRPNKENFFLTLESASPSQTLCTSVPAVMH
;
A
#
# COMPACT_ATOMS: atom_id res chain seq x y z
N MET A 1 -33.35 -51.92 6.27
CA MET A 1 -33.34 -50.67 7.06
C MET A 1 -32.05 -49.92 6.73
N GLY A 2 -32.16 -48.92 5.86
CA GLY A 2 -31.02 -48.14 5.39
C GLY A 2 -30.47 -47.26 6.50
N SER A 3 -29.14 -47.18 6.59
CA SER A 3 -28.47 -46.05 7.23
C SER A 3 -27.73 -45.29 6.15
N ARG A 4 -28.07 -44.02 6.05
CA ARG A 4 -27.83 -43.16 4.91
C ARG A 4 -26.36 -42.78 4.82
N PHE A 5 -25.85 -42.84 3.59
CA PHE A 5 -24.57 -42.28 3.16
C PHE A 5 -24.33 -40.91 3.81
N LEU A 6 -23.28 -40.83 4.65
CA LEU A 6 -22.74 -39.56 5.14
C LEU A 6 -22.05 -38.85 3.97
N LEU A 7 -22.85 -38.12 3.19
CA LEU A 7 -22.36 -37.15 2.21
C LEU A 7 -21.68 -36.01 2.98
N VAL A 8 -20.36 -36.07 3.11
CA VAL A 8 -19.55 -34.92 3.48
C VAL A 8 -19.61 -33.94 2.30
N VAL A 9 -20.58 -33.03 2.32
CA VAL A 9 -20.63 -31.92 1.37
C VAL A 9 -19.53 -30.95 1.79
N LEU A 10 -18.34 -31.11 1.19
CA LEU A 10 -17.26 -30.14 1.30
C LEU A 10 -17.67 -28.93 0.47
N SER A 11 -18.44 -28.02 1.07
CA SER A 11 -18.81 -26.75 0.49
C SER A 11 -17.55 -25.92 0.28
N PHE A 12 -16.96 -25.98 -0.92
CA PHE A 12 -15.91 -25.07 -1.33
C PHE A 12 -16.52 -23.66 -1.42
N LEU A 13 -16.40 -22.90 -0.32
CA LEU A 13 -16.55 -21.46 -0.33
C LEU A 13 -15.45 -20.91 -1.23
N SER A 14 -15.76 -20.77 -2.52
CA SER A 14 -14.95 -20.00 -3.45
C SER A 14 -14.96 -18.54 -2.97
N ALA A 15 -14.04 -18.20 -2.08
CA ALA A 15 -13.78 -16.83 -1.69
C ALA A 15 -13.32 -16.10 -2.96
N LYS A 16 -14.21 -15.28 -3.52
CA LYS A 16 -13.81 -14.38 -4.61
C LYS A 16 -12.70 -13.48 -4.07
N HIS A 17 -11.50 -13.65 -4.60
CA HIS A 17 -10.36 -12.81 -4.30
C HIS A 17 -10.66 -11.42 -4.88
N MET A 18 -11.15 -10.52 -4.04
CA MET A 18 -11.30 -9.12 -4.42
C MET A 18 -9.89 -8.52 -4.42
N GLU A 19 -9.37 -8.19 -5.60
CA GLU A 19 -8.07 -7.52 -5.71
C GLU A 19 -8.16 -6.17 -5.01
N ALA A 20 -7.20 -5.88 -4.13
CA ALA A 20 -7.18 -4.63 -3.38
C ALA A 20 -7.07 -3.45 -4.36
N ALA A 21 -7.96 -2.47 -4.19
CA ALA A 21 -8.02 -1.29 -5.04
C ALA A 21 -6.69 -0.49 -5.09
N VAL A 22 -5.89 -0.65 -4.03
CA VAL A 22 -4.55 -0.12 -3.87
C VAL A 22 -3.66 -1.23 -3.30
N THR A 23 -2.51 -1.46 -3.92
CA THR A 23 -1.56 -2.52 -3.56
C THR A 23 -0.16 -1.93 -3.41
N GLN A 24 0.47 -2.23 -2.28
CA GLN A 24 1.89 -1.95 -2.04
C GLN A 24 2.75 -3.17 -2.42
N SER A 25 3.83 -2.94 -3.15
CA SER A 25 4.82 -3.96 -3.49
C SER A 25 6.26 -3.50 -3.23
N PRO A 26 7.13 -4.33 -2.63
CA PRO A 26 6.77 -5.54 -1.90
C PRO A 26 5.91 -5.22 -0.67
N ARG A 27 5.03 -6.15 -0.27
CA ARG A 27 4.22 -6.00 0.96
C ARG A 27 5.08 -5.93 2.21
N ASN A 28 6.12 -6.76 2.25
CA ASN A 28 7.11 -6.80 3.32
C ASN A 28 8.51 -6.79 2.70
N LYS A 29 9.42 -5.96 3.21
CA LYS A 29 10.82 -5.96 2.82
C LYS A 29 11.69 -5.84 4.06
N VAL A 30 12.51 -6.86 4.28
CA VAL A 30 13.60 -6.83 5.25
C VAL A 30 14.87 -6.45 4.52
N THR A 31 15.62 -5.50 5.08
CA THR A 31 16.92 -5.08 4.56
C THR A 31 17.83 -4.76 5.75
N VAL A 32 19.14 -4.69 5.50
CA VAL A 32 20.10 -4.24 6.50
C VAL A 32 19.84 -2.77 6.85
N LYS A 33 20.10 -2.38 8.10
CA LYS A 33 20.02 -0.98 8.52
C LYS A 33 20.90 -0.13 7.61
N GLY A 34 20.39 1.02 7.16
CA GLY A 34 21.09 1.88 6.20
C GLY A 34 20.95 1.45 4.74
N GLY A 35 20.36 0.29 4.45
CA GLY A 35 20.09 -0.15 3.09
C GLY A 35 19.02 0.70 2.41
N LYS A 36 19.12 0.80 1.07
CA LYS A 36 18.13 1.49 0.23
C LYS A 36 16.98 0.57 -0.12
N VAL A 37 15.74 1.08 -0.08
CA VAL A 37 14.53 0.31 -0.42
C VAL A 37 13.64 1.13 -1.33
N THR A 38 13.15 0.52 -2.40
CA THR A 38 12.09 1.10 -3.23
C THR A 38 10.83 0.25 -3.09
N LEU A 39 9.72 0.94 -2.81
CA LEU A 39 8.36 0.41 -2.76
C LEU A 39 7.55 1.03 -3.90
N SER A 40 6.62 0.27 -4.45
CA SER A 40 5.61 0.75 -5.39
C SER A 40 4.24 0.67 -4.75
N CYS A 41 3.44 1.70 -5.01
CA CYS A 41 2.01 1.68 -4.75
C CYS A 41 1.30 1.69 -6.09
N LYS A 42 0.46 0.69 -6.32
CA LYS A 42 -0.34 0.55 -7.54
C LYS A 42 -1.82 0.65 -7.20
N GLN A 43 -2.59 1.36 -8.00
CA GLN A 43 -4.05 1.38 -7.89
C GLN A 43 -4.73 0.94 -9.19
N ASN A 44 -5.99 0.50 -9.08
CA ASN A 44 -6.86 0.20 -10.21
C ASN A 44 -8.23 0.93 -10.13
N ASN A 45 -8.43 1.78 -9.12
CA ASN A 45 -9.70 2.47 -8.84
C ASN A 45 -9.77 3.91 -9.38
N ASN A 46 -8.83 4.33 -10.22
CA ASN A 46 -8.83 5.62 -10.89
C ASN A 46 -8.95 6.83 -9.92
N HIS A 47 -8.41 6.73 -8.70
CA HIS A 47 -8.26 7.84 -7.77
C HIS A 47 -7.15 8.79 -8.24
N ASN A 48 -7.34 10.11 -8.16
CA ASN A 48 -6.28 11.06 -8.48
C ASN A 48 -5.19 11.03 -7.39
N ASN A 49 -5.65 11.07 -6.14
CA ASN A 49 -4.78 11.27 -5.01
C ASN A 49 -4.21 9.95 -4.50
N MET A 50 -2.90 9.92 -4.27
CA MET A 50 -2.23 8.80 -3.59
C MET A 50 -1.28 9.31 -2.51
N TYR A 51 -1.14 8.53 -1.46
CA TYR A 51 -0.48 8.91 -0.23
C TYR A 51 0.42 7.77 0.23
N TRP A 52 1.61 8.14 0.69
CA TRP A 52 2.52 7.26 1.40
C TRP A 52 2.53 7.63 2.87
N TYR A 53 2.25 6.67 3.73
CA TYR A 53 2.31 6.80 5.18
C TYR A 53 3.40 5.91 5.75
N ARG A 54 3.97 6.33 6.87
CA ARG A 54 4.70 5.44 7.77
C ARG A 54 3.95 5.28 9.08
N GLN A 55 4.04 4.09 9.65
CA GLN A 55 3.60 3.78 10.99
C GLN A 55 4.80 3.30 11.80
N ASP A 56 5.19 4.11 12.78
CA ASP A 56 6.17 3.72 13.79
C ASP A 56 5.42 3.33 15.07
N MET A 57 6.00 2.44 15.87
CA MET A 57 5.40 2.03 17.13
C MET A 57 5.13 3.25 18.01
N GLY A 58 3.89 3.43 18.44
CA GLY A 58 3.47 4.53 19.31
C GLY A 58 3.16 5.87 18.62
N HIS A 59 3.33 6.00 17.30
CA HIS A 59 3.20 7.30 16.60
C HIS A 59 2.01 7.42 15.64
N GLY A 60 1.18 6.37 15.50
CA GLY A 60 0.10 6.35 14.51
C GLY A 60 0.60 6.44 13.06
N LEU A 61 -0.30 6.77 12.13
CA LEU A 61 0.06 7.04 10.74
C LEU A 61 0.62 8.46 10.62
N ARG A 62 1.74 8.61 9.92
CA ARG A 62 2.34 9.91 9.60
C ARG A 62 2.60 9.99 8.11
N LEU A 63 2.22 11.11 7.49
CA LEU A 63 2.28 11.26 6.05
C LEU A 63 3.73 11.51 5.61
N ILE A 64 4.23 10.67 4.72
CA ILE A 64 5.56 10.83 4.13
C ILE A 64 5.48 11.81 2.96
N HIS A 65 4.64 11.48 1.98
CA HIS A 65 4.46 12.19 0.73
C HIS A 65 3.08 11.89 0.15
N TYR A 66 2.56 12.79 -0.66
CA TYR A 66 1.31 12.59 -1.40
C TYR A 66 1.40 13.14 -2.81
N SER A 67 0.37 12.92 -3.62
CA SER A 67 0.34 13.28 -5.03
C SER A 67 -1.09 13.48 -5.47
N TYR A 68 -1.38 14.57 -6.19
CA TYR A 68 -2.71 14.89 -6.75
C TYR A 68 -2.97 14.25 -8.13
N GLY A 69 -2.00 13.51 -8.67
CA GLY A 69 -2.07 12.93 -10.01
C GLY A 69 -0.70 12.75 -10.63
N ALA A 70 -0.68 12.26 -11.88
CA ALA A 70 0.55 12.05 -12.63
C ALA A 70 1.44 13.30 -12.62
N ASN A 71 2.75 13.09 -12.43
CA ASN A 71 3.79 14.11 -12.39
C ASN A 71 3.67 15.13 -11.25
N SER A 72 2.85 14.86 -10.23
CA SER A 72 2.78 15.69 -9.01
C SER A 72 3.27 14.92 -7.78
N THR A 73 4.03 15.57 -6.91
CA THR A 73 4.47 15.03 -5.63
C THR A 73 4.62 16.15 -4.61
N GLU A 74 4.01 15.98 -3.45
CA GLU A 74 4.01 16.94 -2.36
C GLU A 74 4.59 16.30 -1.10
N LYS A 75 5.21 17.12 -0.24
CA LYS A 75 5.77 16.68 1.04
C LYS A 75 4.67 16.56 2.10
N GLY A 76 4.73 15.50 2.91
CA GLY A 76 3.88 15.32 4.09
C GLY A 76 4.52 15.84 5.37
N ASP A 77 4.13 15.24 6.49
CA ASP A 77 4.63 15.55 7.84
C ASP A 77 6.09 15.10 8.05
N VAL A 78 6.47 13.97 7.43
CA VAL A 78 7.78 13.31 7.64
C VAL A 78 8.44 12.92 6.30
N PRO A 79 8.73 13.89 5.41
CA PRO A 79 9.24 13.62 4.06
C PRO A 79 10.73 13.25 4.03
N ASN A 80 11.48 13.62 5.07
CA ASN A 80 12.94 13.49 5.08
C ASN A 80 13.37 12.02 5.03
N GLY A 81 14.39 11.73 4.22
CA GLY A 81 14.91 10.38 4.00
C GLY A 81 14.19 9.57 2.92
N TYR A 82 13.14 10.14 2.32
CA TYR A 82 12.39 9.53 1.23
C TYR A 82 12.52 10.33 -0.07
N LYS A 83 12.48 9.62 -1.20
CA LYS A 83 12.26 10.19 -2.55
C LYS A 83 11.06 9.51 -3.18
N VAL A 84 10.24 10.25 -3.91
CA VAL A 84 9.03 9.73 -4.52
C VAL A 84 8.94 10.08 -6.00
N SER A 85 8.21 9.29 -6.77
CA SER A 85 7.89 9.59 -8.17
C SER A 85 6.50 9.08 -8.54
N ARG A 86 5.76 9.89 -9.30
CA ARG A 86 4.40 9.57 -9.76
C ARG A 86 4.33 9.66 -11.29
N PRO A 87 4.83 8.67 -12.05
CA PRO A 87 4.87 8.76 -13.51
C PRO A 87 3.49 8.73 -14.17
N ASN A 88 2.49 8.13 -13.51
CA ASN A 88 1.12 8.03 -14.01
C ASN A 88 0.14 7.92 -12.84
N LYS A 89 -1.14 7.84 -13.15
CA LYS A 89 -2.19 7.76 -12.12
C LYS A 89 -2.13 6.43 -11.38
N GLU A 90 -1.74 5.36 -12.05
CA GLU A 90 -1.76 4.01 -11.52
C GLU A 90 -0.63 3.74 -10.52
N ASN A 91 0.53 4.38 -10.67
CA ASN A 91 1.74 4.04 -9.92
C ASN A 91 2.32 5.23 -9.15
N PHE A 92 2.60 5.01 -7.87
CA PHE A 92 3.32 5.94 -7.00
C PHE A 92 4.49 5.23 -6.32
N PHE A 93 5.72 5.61 -6.64
CA PHE A 93 6.93 5.00 -6.10
C PHE A 93 7.46 5.79 -4.91
N LEU A 94 8.00 5.07 -3.93
CA LEU A 94 8.70 5.62 -2.78
C LEU A 94 10.02 4.89 -2.59
N THR A 95 11.09 5.66 -2.45
CA THR A 95 12.44 5.18 -2.21
C THR A 95 12.92 5.71 -0.88
N LEU A 96 13.15 4.82 0.07
CA LEU A 96 13.80 5.10 1.34
C LEU A 96 15.31 5.03 1.13
N GLU A 97 16.02 6.13 1.37
CA GLU A 97 17.46 6.23 1.13
C GLU A 97 18.30 5.48 2.19
N SER A 98 17.76 5.32 3.41
CA SER A 98 18.44 4.65 4.52
C SER A 98 17.43 3.96 5.44
N ALA A 99 17.43 2.62 5.44
CA ALA A 99 16.44 1.83 6.17
C ALA A 99 16.58 1.91 7.69
N SER A 100 15.43 2.08 8.35
CA SER A 100 15.24 1.99 9.79
C SER A 100 13.96 1.20 10.10
N PRO A 101 13.79 0.64 11.32
CA PRO A 101 12.57 -0.08 11.68
C PRO A 101 11.33 0.82 11.59
N SER A 102 10.47 0.59 10.59
CA SER A 102 9.20 1.29 10.39
C SER A 102 8.34 0.50 9.42
N GLN A 103 7.01 0.63 9.52
CA GLN A 103 6.10 0.11 8.49
C GLN A 103 5.75 1.23 7.53
N THR A 104 5.82 0.96 6.24
CA THR A 104 5.39 1.89 5.19
C THR A 104 4.14 1.34 4.53
N LEU A 105 3.15 2.20 4.31
CA LEU A 105 1.82 1.89 3.80
C LEU A 105 1.45 2.89 2.70
N CYS A 106 0.68 2.44 1.71
CA CYS A 106 0.17 3.33 0.68
C CYS A 106 -1.36 3.28 0.58
N THR A 107 -1.98 4.43 0.32
CA THR A 107 -3.44 4.56 0.19
C THR A 107 -3.78 5.49 -0.96
N SER A 108 -4.98 5.35 -1.52
CA SER A 108 -5.56 6.33 -2.45
C SER A 108 -6.90 6.80 -1.91
N VAL A 109 -7.20 8.10 -2.01
CA VAL A 109 -8.54 8.63 -1.70
C VAL A 109 -9.14 9.32 -2.92
N PRO A 110 -10.48 9.29 -3.07
CA PRO A 110 -11.18 10.09 -4.07
C PRO A 110 -10.85 11.58 -3.89
N ALA A 111 -10.89 12.36 -4.98
CA ALA A 111 -10.57 13.78 -4.97
C ALA A 111 -11.56 14.67 -4.18
N VAL A 112 -12.52 14.08 -3.46
CA VAL A 112 -13.60 14.80 -2.76
C VAL A 112 -13.63 14.38 -1.30
N MET A 113 -12.84 15.08 -0.49
CA MET A 113 -13.20 15.39 0.89
C MET A 113 -12.62 16.76 1.21
N HIS A 114 -13.25 17.78 0.63
CA HIS A 114 -13.23 19.18 1.06
C HIS A 114 -14.69 19.58 1.26
#